data_AF-A0A1Y3BAL7-F1
#
_entry.id   AF-A0A1Y3BAL7-F1
#
_cell.length_a   1.000
_cell.length_b   1.000
_cell.length_c   1.000
_cell.angle_alpha   90.00
_cell.angle_beta   90.00
_cell.angle_gamma   90.00
#
_symmetry.space_group_name_H-M   'P 1'
#
loop_
_entity.id
_entity.type
_entity.pdbx_description
1 polymer ?
#
loop_
_entity_poly.entity_id
_entity_poly.type
_entity_poly.pdbx_seq_one_letter_code
_entity_poly.pdbx_strand_id
1 'polypeptide(L)'
;GDIPKSDSSHSLDINNSRILWKAEPRPEYSSQYYNFNWFTFGLNELPEDENERQELLKRLPPTDSRLRPDIRKLEEGDLGNR
;
A
#
# COMPACT_ATOMS: atom_id res chain seq x y z
N GLY A 1 33.41 -0.06 -14.90
CA GLY A 1 32.12 0.64 -14.95
C GLY A 1 31.40 0.30 -13.67
N ASP A 2 31.00 1.31 -12.91
CA ASP A 2 30.55 1.14 -11.53
C ASP A 2 29.23 0.36 -11.45
N ILE A 3 29.22 -0.66 -10.59
CA ILE A 3 28.11 -1.60 -10.39
C ILE A 3 27.08 -0.96 -9.44
N PRO A 4 25.76 -1.06 -9.69
CA PRO A 4 24.77 -0.58 -8.75
C PRO A 4 24.76 -1.48 -7.51
N LYS A 5 24.99 -0.88 -6.34
CA LYS A 5 25.00 -1.59 -5.06
C LYS A 5 23.61 -2.14 -4.74
N SER A 6 23.55 -3.43 -4.43
CA SER A 6 22.40 -4.04 -3.74
C SER A 6 22.37 -3.57 -2.28
N ASP A 7 21.18 -3.33 -1.72
CA ASP A 7 20.96 -3.03 -0.29
C ASP A 7 21.08 -4.28 0.61
N SER A 8 21.37 -5.45 0.05
CA SER A 8 21.67 -6.66 0.82
C SER A 8 23.08 -6.56 1.42
N SER A 9 23.23 -6.97 2.69
CA SER A 9 24.55 -7.09 3.35
C SER A 9 25.55 -7.98 2.59
N HIS A 10 25.05 -8.81 1.67
CA HIS A 10 25.82 -9.56 0.70
C HIS A 10 25.29 -9.26 -0.71
N SER A 11 25.89 -8.31 -1.42
CA SER A 11 25.70 -8.17 -2.87
C SER A 11 26.44 -9.33 -3.53
N LEU A 12 25.70 -10.27 -4.14
CA LEU A 12 26.29 -11.28 -5.00
C LEU A 12 26.48 -10.62 -6.37
N ASP A 13 27.57 -9.89 -6.54
CA ASP A 13 27.93 -9.29 -7.83
C ASP A 13 28.31 -10.42 -8.81
N ILE A 14 27.30 -10.90 -9.55
CA ILE A 14 27.46 -11.91 -10.59
C ILE A 14 27.71 -11.19 -11.92
N ASN A 15 28.88 -11.44 -12.51
CA ASN A 15 29.24 -10.92 -13.83
C ASN A 15 28.20 -11.33 -14.89
N ASN A 16 27.85 -10.39 -15.78
CA ASN A 16 26.83 -10.55 -16.84
C ASN A 16 25.39 -10.80 -16.35
N SER A 17 25.09 -10.56 -15.07
CA SER A 17 23.71 -10.57 -14.59
C SER A 17 22.95 -9.31 -15.02
N ARG A 18 21.62 -9.40 -15.07
CA ARG A 18 20.72 -8.27 -15.28
C ARG A 18 19.58 -8.32 -14.29
N ILE A 19 19.13 -7.16 -13.82
CA ILE A 19 17.95 -7.06 -12.95
C ILE A 19 16.70 -7.42 -13.79
N LEU A 20 15.94 -8.41 -13.33
CA LEU A 20 14.64 -8.76 -13.94
C LEU A 20 13.49 -8.01 -13.28
N TRP A 21 13.59 -7.78 -11.97
CA TRP A 21 12.58 -7.09 -11.17
C TRP A 21 13.24 -6.50 -9.92
N LYS A 22 12.72 -5.36 -9.46
CA LYS A 22 13.07 -4.72 -8.20
C LYS A 22 11.78 -4.21 -7.55
N ALA A 23 11.67 -4.38 -6.24
CA ALA A 23 10.56 -3.81 -5.50
C ALA A 23 10.67 -2.29 -5.44
N GLU A 24 9.53 -1.60 -5.55
CA GLU A 24 9.46 -0.18 -5.25
C GLU A 24 9.75 0.08 -3.76
N PRO A 25 10.50 1.14 -3.42
CA PRO A 25 10.66 1.58 -2.04
C PRO A 25 9.30 1.85 -1.39
N ARG A 26 9.19 1.54 -0.10
CA ARG A 26 7.99 1.89 0.68
C ARG A 26 7.94 3.40 0.93
N PRO A 27 6.74 3.99 1.13
CA PRO A 27 6.62 5.38 1.57
C PRO A 27 7.39 5.62 2.87
N GLU A 28 7.90 6.84 3.07
CA GLU A 28 8.67 7.18 4.29
C GLU A 28 7.86 6.98 5.57
N TYR A 29 6.56 7.26 5.52
CA TYR A 29 5.63 7.09 6.63
C TYR A 29 5.12 5.65 6.81
N SER A 30 5.58 4.69 5.99
CA SER A 30 5.11 3.30 6.00
C SER A 30 5.12 2.69 7.42
N SER A 31 6.13 2.97 8.23
CA SER A 31 6.25 2.46 9.61
C SER A 31 5.11 2.88 10.54
N GLN A 32 4.45 4.01 10.26
CA GLN A 32 3.30 4.51 11.03
C GLN A 32 1.98 3.87 10.57
N TYR A 33 1.94 3.33 9.36
CA TYR A 33 0.76 2.75 8.72
C TYR A 33 1.02 1.28 8.38
N TYR A 34 1.30 0.49 9.41
CA TYR A 34 1.43 -0.98 9.34
C TYR A 34 2.48 -1.48 8.34
N ASN A 35 3.48 -0.65 8.03
CA ASN A 35 4.52 -0.91 7.03
C ASN A 35 3.96 -1.17 5.61
N PHE A 36 2.85 -0.55 5.24
CA PHE A 36 2.24 -0.69 3.90
C PHE A 36 3.13 -0.13 2.79
N ASN A 37 3.06 -0.78 1.61
CA ASN A 37 3.61 -0.23 0.38
C ASN A 37 2.53 0.60 -0.35
N TRP A 38 2.91 1.34 -1.39
CA TRP A 38 2.00 2.17 -2.17
C TRP A 38 0.77 1.42 -2.70
N PHE A 39 0.95 0.18 -3.15
CA PHE A 39 -0.15 -0.64 -3.64
C PHE A 39 -1.14 -0.98 -2.52
N THR A 40 -0.65 -1.33 -1.32
CA THR A 40 -1.49 -1.65 -0.17
C THR A 40 -2.31 -0.44 0.29
N PHE A 41 -1.75 0.78 0.25
CA PHE A 41 -2.52 1.99 0.57
C PHE A 41 -3.76 2.16 -0.31
N GLY A 42 -3.69 1.81 -1.59
CA GLY A 42 -4.83 1.92 -2.51
C GLY A 42 -5.87 0.79 -2.42
N LEU A 43 -5.64 -0.27 -1.63
CA LEU A 43 -6.56 -1.43 -1.61
C LEU A 43 -7.93 -1.09 -1.02
N ASN A 44 -7.95 -0.28 0.05
CA ASN A 44 -9.17 0.06 0.79
C ASN A 44 -9.62 1.51 0.61
N GLU A 45 -9.01 2.21 -0.35
CA GLU A 45 -9.28 3.61 -0.66
C GLU A 45 -10.70 3.80 -1.24
N LEU A 46 -11.35 4.88 -0.81
CA LEU A 46 -12.53 5.45 -1.45
C LEU A 46 -12.16 6.85 -1.97
N PRO A 47 -12.68 7.27 -3.13
CA PRO A 47 -12.38 8.59 -3.68
C PRO A 47 -12.63 9.71 -2.66
N GLU A 48 -11.76 10.73 -2.67
CA GLU A 48 -11.94 11.92 -1.83
C GLU A 48 -13.12 12.78 -2.32
N ASP A 49 -13.25 12.92 -3.65
CA ASP A 49 -14.38 13.61 -4.27
C ASP A 49 -15.69 12.88 -3.95
N GLU A 50 -16.66 13.65 -3.44
CA GLU A 50 -17.92 13.09 -2.96
C GLU A 50 -18.76 12.49 -4.10
N ASN A 51 -18.75 13.09 -5.29
CA ASN A 51 -19.51 12.57 -6.42
C ASN A 51 -18.92 11.24 -6.88
N GLU A 52 -17.59 11.16 -7.04
CA GLU A 52 -16.90 9.93 -7.42
C GLU A 52 -17.08 8.82 -6.39
N ARG A 53 -17.01 9.16 -5.10
CA ARG A 53 -17.27 8.22 -4.00
C ARG A 53 -18.68 7.65 -4.08
N GLN A 54 -19.70 8.49 -4.22
CA GLN A 54 -21.09 8.02 -4.29
C GLN A 54 -21.35 7.15 -5.53
N GLU A 55 -20.78 7.50 -6.70
CA GLU A 55 -20.89 6.67 -7.90
C GLU A 55 -20.18 5.32 -7.76
N LEU A 56 -19.02 5.28 -7.08
CA LEU A 56 -18.37 4.01 -6.76
C LEU A 56 -19.22 3.17 -5.82
N LEU A 57 -19.71 3.74 -4.71
CA LEU A 57 -20.51 3.04 -3.71
C LEU A 57 -21.77 2.41 -4.30
N LYS A 58 -22.43 3.07 -5.26
CA LYS A 58 -23.58 2.53 -6.00
C LYS A 58 -23.26 1.27 -6.81
N ARG A 59 -22.02 1.12 -7.26
CA ARG A 59 -21.57 0.03 -8.13
C ARG A 59 -20.96 -1.15 -7.35
N LEU A 60 -20.47 -0.91 -6.14
CA LEU A 60 -19.90 -1.96 -5.31
C LEU A 60 -21.00 -2.92 -4.81
N PRO A 61 -20.73 -4.24 -4.76
CA PRO A 61 -21.61 -5.15 -4.07
C PRO A 61 -21.60 -4.86 -2.56
N PRO A 62 -22.67 -5.18 -1.82
CA PRO A 62 -22.73 -4.97 -0.37
C PRO A 62 -21.68 -5.78 0.41
N THR A 63 -21.00 -6.73 -0.23
CA THR A 63 -19.94 -7.57 0.32
C THR A 63 -18.53 -7.09 0.01
N ASP A 64 -18.36 -5.94 -0.64
CA ASP A 64 -17.03 -5.37 -0.90
C ASP A 64 -16.32 -5.01 0.42
N SER A 65 -15.00 -5.26 0.47
CA SER A 65 -14.22 -5.05 1.70
C SER A 65 -14.16 -3.59 2.14
N ARG A 66 -14.27 -2.63 1.21
CA ARG A 66 -14.29 -1.18 1.52
C ARG A 66 -15.48 -0.76 2.37
N LEU A 67 -16.54 -1.57 2.39
CA LEU A 67 -17.78 -1.32 3.11
C LEU A 67 -17.77 -1.89 4.54
N ARG A 68 -16.68 -2.55 4.96
CA ARG A 68 -16.57 -3.11 6.31
C ARG A 68 -16.39 -2.00 7.36
N PRO A 69 -17.34 -1.82 8.29
CA PRO A 69 -17.31 -0.69 9.22
C PRO A 69 -16.21 -0.80 10.28
N ASP A 70 -15.80 -2.02 10.63
CA ASP A 70 -14.72 -2.28 11.58
C ASP A 70 -13.35 -1.88 11.01
N ILE A 71 -13.09 -2.22 9.74
CA ILE A 71 -11.85 -1.85 9.04
C ILE A 71 -11.80 -0.32 8.85
N ARG A 72 -12.90 0.32 8.42
CA ARG A 72 -12.95 1.78 8.21
C ARG A 72 -12.64 2.54 9.51
N LYS A 73 -13.24 2.13 10.63
CA LYS A 73 -12.96 2.73 11.95
C LYS A 73 -11.51 2.59 12.36
N LEU A 74 -10.91 1.41 12.15
CA LEU A 74 -9.49 1.19 12.44
C LEU A 74 -8.58 2.12 11.61
N GLU A 75 -8.89 2.30 10.32
CA GLU A 75 -8.13 3.20 9.43
C GLU A 75 -8.24 4.67 9.87
N GLU A 76 -9.40 5.09 10.38
CA GLU A 76 -9.67 6.42 10.92
C GLU A 76 -9.11 6.61 12.34
N GLY A 77 -8.54 5.57 12.95
CA GLY A 77 -8.02 5.60 14.31
C GLY A 77 -9.09 5.51 15.41
N ASP A 78 -10.34 5.20 15.06
CA ASP A 78 -11.41 4.91 16.02
C ASP A 78 -11.25 3.48 16.57
N LEU A 79 -10.52 3.38 17.68
CA LEU A 79 -10.27 2.12 18.38
C LEU A 79 -11.33 1.80 19.45
N GLY A 80 -12.39 2.62 19.54
CA GLY A 80 -13.30 2.62 20.67
C GLY A 80 -12.66 3.29 21.90
N ASN A 81 -13.37 4.24 22.51
CA ASN A 81 -12.95 4.86 23.78
C ASN A 81 -12.60 3.75 24.80
N ARG A 82 -11.37 3.79 25.31
CA ARG A 82 -10.96 3.01 26.48
C ARG A 82 -11.50 3.63 27.77
#